data_AF-A0A933JXF4-F1
#
_entry.id   AF-A0A933JXF4-F1
#
_cell.length_a   1.000
_cell.length_b   1.000
_cell.length_c   1.000
_cell.angle_alpha   90.00
_cell.angle_beta   90.00
_cell.angle_gamma   90.00
#
_symmetry.space_group_name_H-M   'P 1'
#
loop_
_entity.id
_entity.type
_entity.pdbx_description
1 polymer ?
#
loop_
_entity_poly.entity_id
_entity_poly.type
_entity_poly.pdbx_seq_one_letter_code
_entity_poly.pdbx_strand_id
1 'polypeptide(L)'
;MTPLGFRALFTRQRLAEIVAPTYASMRFVDVNEAYGRMEEALQNSELCDRIAKATWLAYRGAHEELSDDKVLERARKRVFRKKRFVAPKRSGEEGAWAAVLVRIDIGAGLAGGEGFELLATEEGRALEERGLAKLGEHIAKQIG
;
A
#
# COMPACT_ATOMS: atom_id res chain seq x y z
N MET A 1 1.79 3.18 -16.62
CA MET A 1 0.88 2.03 -16.64
C MET A 1 1.53 0.90 -15.82
N THR A 2 0.79 0.21 -14.97
CA THR A 2 1.33 -0.93 -14.19
C THR A 2 1.34 -2.18 -15.07
N PRO A 3 2.46 -2.91 -15.23
CA PRO A 3 2.47 -4.14 -16.00
C PRO A 3 1.50 -5.16 -15.41
N LEU A 4 0.68 -5.82 -16.25
CA LEU A 4 -0.27 -6.87 -15.83
C LEU A 4 0.44 -7.96 -15.02
N GLY A 5 1.63 -8.35 -15.46
CA GLY A 5 2.46 -9.35 -14.77
C GLY A 5 2.94 -8.91 -13.39
N PHE A 6 3.08 -7.60 -13.13
CA PHE A 6 3.42 -7.06 -11.82
C PHE A 6 2.18 -7.01 -10.93
N ARG A 7 1.05 -6.54 -11.46
CA ARG A 7 -0.23 -6.49 -10.75
C ARG A 7 -0.65 -7.85 -10.21
N ALA A 8 -0.40 -8.92 -10.97
CA ALA A 8 -0.68 -10.29 -10.57
C ALA A 8 0.14 -10.79 -9.36
N LEU A 9 1.27 -10.14 -9.03
CA LEU A 9 2.07 -10.48 -7.84
C LEU A 9 1.44 -9.97 -6.54
N PHE A 10 0.52 -9.01 -6.63
CA PHE A 10 -0.15 -8.38 -5.50
C PHE A 10 -1.60 -8.84 -5.44
N THR A 11 -1.80 -10.11 -5.09
CA THR A 11 -3.12 -10.60 -4.72
C THR A 11 -3.63 -9.84 -3.50
N ARG A 12 -4.94 -9.82 -3.29
CA ARG A 12 -5.56 -9.17 -2.10
C ARG A 12 -4.93 -9.68 -0.80
N GLN A 13 -4.84 -11.01 -0.68
CA GLN A 13 -4.22 -11.68 0.46
C GLN A 13 -2.77 -11.21 0.66
N ARG A 14 -1.97 -11.15 -0.40
CA ARG A 14 -0.57 -10.73 -0.30
C ARG A 14 -0.45 -9.26 0.09
N LEU A 15 -1.31 -8.40 -0.45
CA LEU A 15 -1.37 -7.00 -0.04
C LEU A 15 -1.76 -6.87 1.43
N ALA A 16 -2.74 -7.63 1.91
CA ALA A 16 -3.13 -7.64 3.32
C ALA A 16 -1.95 -8.06 4.22
N GLU A 17 -1.22 -9.12 3.87
CA GLU A 17 -0.02 -9.54 4.61
C GLU A 17 1.06 -8.46 4.69
N ILE A 18 1.27 -7.73 3.59
CA ILE A 18 2.31 -6.69 3.52
C ILE A 18 1.90 -5.43 4.31
N VAL A 19 0.64 -5.02 4.18
CA VAL A 19 0.15 -3.74 4.69
C VAL A 19 -0.29 -3.84 6.15
N ALA A 20 -0.77 -5.00 6.60
CA ALA A 20 -1.30 -5.19 7.96
C ALA A 20 -0.34 -4.75 9.08
N PRO A 21 0.98 -5.06 9.05
CA PRO A 21 1.91 -4.57 10.08
C PRO A 21 2.02 -3.04 10.11
N THR A 22 1.93 -2.39 8.96
CA THR A 22 1.95 -0.92 8.84
C THR A 22 0.68 -0.33 9.43
N TYR A 23 -0.48 -0.88 9.05
CA TYR A 23 -1.77 -0.45 9.57
C TYR A 23 -1.86 -0.65 11.08
N ALA A 24 -1.51 -1.83 11.58
CA ALA A 24 -1.47 -2.17 13.00
C ALA A 24 -0.64 -1.16 13.81
N SER A 25 0.57 -0.84 13.33
CA SER A 25 1.46 0.11 14.01
C SER A 25 0.92 1.54 14.05
N MET A 26 0.09 1.95 13.09
CA MET A 26 -0.40 3.32 12.97
C MET A 26 -1.79 3.51 13.60
N ARG A 27 -2.61 2.45 13.62
CA ARG A 27 -3.94 2.43 14.24
C ARG A 27 -3.93 1.83 15.65
N PHE A 28 -2.78 1.40 16.15
CA PHE A 28 -2.60 0.80 17.47
C PHE A 28 -3.54 -0.40 17.72
N VAL A 29 -3.68 -1.25 16.70
CA VAL A 29 -4.47 -2.50 16.75
C VAL A 29 -3.57 -3.72 16.59
N ASP A 30 -4.07 -4.90 16.92
CA ASP A 30 -3.34 -6.15 16.68
C ASP A 30 -3.15 -6.42 15.18
N VAL A 31 -2.08 -7.15 14.81
CA VAL A 31 -1.77 -7.46 13.41
C VAL A 31 -2.83 -8.37 12.77
N ASN A 32 -3.46 -9.28 13.53
CA ASN A 32 -4.53 -10.13 12.97
C ASN A 32 -5.80 -9.33 12.72
N GLU A 33 -6.13 -8.40 13.62
CA GLU A 33 -7.24 -7.47 13.41
C GLU A 33 -6.98 -6.56 12.20
N ALA A 34 -5.77 -5.98 12.11
CA ALA A 34 -5.34 -5.20 10.97
C ALA A 34 -5.45 -6.00 9.66
N TYR A 35 -5.06 -7.27 9.68
CA TYR A 35 -5.15 -8.16 8.53
C TYR A 35 -6.61 -8.35 8.07
N GLY A 36 -7.54 -8.65 8.98
CA GLY A 36 -8.96 -8.77 8.65
C GLY A 36 -9.55 -7.47 8.07
N ARG A 37 -9.18 -6.32 8.64
CA ARG A 37 -9.57 -5.01 8.10
C ARG A 37 -9.00 -4.76 6.69
N MET A 38 -7.78 -5.24 6.41
CA MET A 38 -7.20 -5.14 5.06
C MET A 38 -7.92 -6.04 4.08
N GLU A 39 -8.34 -7.24 4.48
CA GLU A 39 -9.11 -8.13 3.60
C GLU A 39 -10.43 -7.50 3.15
N GLU A 40 -11.12 -6.81 4.06
CA GLU A 40 -12.33 -6.03 3.73
C GLU A 40 -11.99 -4.83 2.83
N ALA A 41 -11.04 -4.00 3.21
CA ALA A 41 -10.67 -2.81 2.42
C ALA A 41 -10.22 -3.15 0.99
N LEU A 42 -9.49 -4.26 0.83
CA LEU A 42 -8.97 -4.71 -0.46
C LEU A 42 -10.01 -5.48 -1.30
N GLN A 43 -11.27 -5.61 -0.84
CA GLN A 43 -12.36 -5.95 -1.75
C GLN A 43 -12.58 -4.87 -2.80
N ASN A 44 -12.22 -3.62 -2.49
CA ASN A 44 -12.19 -2.53 -3.46
C ASN A 44 -11.04 -2.73 -4.46
N SER A 45 -11.40 -3.06 -5.71
CA SER A 45 -10.43 -3.29 -6.80
C SER A 45 -9.63 -2.04 -7.16
N GLU A 46 -10.24 -0.85 -7.08
CA GLU A 46 -9.57 0.42 -7.34
C GLU A 46 -8.45 0.68 -6.33
N LEU A 47 -8.72 0.43 -5.03
CA LEU A 47 -7.69 0.57 -3.99
C LEU A 47 -6.52 -0.40 -4.23
N CYS A 48 -6.82 -1.66 -4.60
CA CYS A 48 -5.77 -2.62 -4.95
C CYS A 48 -4.93 -2.15 -6.14
N ASP A 49 -5.57 -1.60 -7.18
CA ASP A 49 -4.90 -1.14 -8.38
C ASP A 49 -4.03 0.09 -8.10
N ARG A 50 -4.51 1.03 -7.27
CA ARG A 50 -3.76 2.21 -6.82
C ARG A 50 -2.53 1.81 -6.00
N ILE A 51 -2.67 0.87 -5.06
CA ILE A 51 -1.53 0.36 -4.27
C ILE A 51 -0.52 -0.36 -5.19
N ALA A 52 -0.99 -1.23 -6.10
CA ALA A 52 -0.11 -1.92 -7.03
C ALA A 52 0.62 -0.96 -7.97
N LYS A 53 -0.05 0.10 -8.44
CA LYS A 53 0.53 1.17 -9.27
C LYS A 53 1.58 1.96 -8.51
N ALA A 54 1.29 2.42 -7.30
CA ALA A 54 2.25 3.15 -6.47
C ALA A 54 3.49 2.29 -6.18
N THR A 55 3.27 1.02 -5.87
CA THR A 55 4.36 0.05 -5.63
C THR A 55 5.21 -0.14 -6.89
N TRP A 56 4.60 -0.28 -8.07
CA TRP A 56 5.33 -0.41 -9.33
C TRP A 56 6.20 0.81 -9.62
N LEU A 57 5.63 2.02 -9.48
CA LEU A 57 6.35 3.27 -9.72
C LEU A 57 7.58 3.38 -8.82
N ALA A 58 7.42 3.10 -7.52
CA ALA A 58 8.53 3.10 -6.58
C ALA A 58 9.56 2.01 -6.89
N TYR A 59 9.11 0.79 -7.20
CA TYR A 59 10.01 -0.34 -7.49
C TYR A 59 10.80 -0.13 -8.78
N ARG A 60 10.14 0.35 -9.84
CA ARG A 60 10.75 0.68 -11.13
C ARG A 60 11.74 1.82 -11.00
N GLY A 61 11.39 2.88 -10.25
CA GLY A 61 12.27 4.03 -10.00
C GLY A 61 13.53 3.64 -9.23
N ALA A 62 13.43 2.70 -8.28
CA ALA A 62 14.59 2.17 -7.57
C ALA A 62 15.53 1.28 -8.41
N HIS A 63 15.15 0.98 -9.66
CA HIS A 63 15.88 0.11 -10.58
C HIS A 63 15.96 0.71 -11.98
N GLU A 64 16.06 2.04 -12.09
CA GLU A 64 16.00 2.81 -13.35
C GLU A 64 16.91 2.26 -14.46
N GLU A 65 18.03 1.65 -14.08
CA GLU A 65 19.05 1.06 -14.96
C GLU A 65 18.59 -0.21 -15.70
N LEU A 66 17.54 -0.87 -15.22
CA LEU A 66 17.01 -2.11 -15.79
C LEU A 66 15.85 -1.83 -16.75
N SER A 67 15.67 -2.68 -17.76
CA SER A 67 14.44 -2.67 -18.56
C SER A 67 13.24 -3.15 -17.74
N ASP A 68 12.03 -2.75 -18.13
CA ASP A 68 10.79 -3.12 -17.43
C ASP A 68 10.64 -4.65 -17.28
N ASP A 69 11.02 -5.43 -18.28
CA ASP A 69 11.00 -6.90 -18.23
C ASP A 69 11.95 -7.45 -17.15
N LYS A 70 13.17 -6.89 -17.05
CA LYS A 70 14.15 -7.28 -16.03
C LYS A 70 13.71 -6.88 -14.64
N VAL A 71 13.07 -5.71 -14.50
CA VAL A 71 12.47 -5.26 -13.23
C VAL A 71 11.35 -6.21 -12.81
N LEU A 72 10.47 -6.59 -13.74
CA LEU A 72 9.39 -7.54 -13.48
C LEU A 72 9.90 -8.92 -13.08
N GLU A 73 10.90 -9.45 -13.79
CA GLU A 73 11.53 -10.73 -13.45
C GLU A 73 12.16 -10.70 -12.05
N ARG A 74 12.84 -9.60 -11.71
CA ARG A 74 13.42 -9.39 -10.39
C ARG A 74 12.34 -9.35 -9.31
N ALA A 75 11.25 -8.62 -9.54
CA ALA A 75 10.12 -8.54 -8.61
C ALA A 75 9.52 -9.93 -8.35
N ARG A 76 9.29 -10.72 -9.42
CA ARG A 76 8.80 -12.11 -9.33
C ARG A 76 9.69 -12.98 -8.44
N LYS A 77 11.01 -12.86 -8.57
CA LYS A 77 11.98 -13.65 -7.79
C LYS A 77 12.03 -13.27 -6.32
N ARG A 78 11.71 -12.01 -5.97
CA ARG A 78 11.89 -11.49 -4.61
C ARG A 78 10.61 -11.36 -3.79
N VAL A 79 9.48 -11.09 -4.44
CA VAL A 79 8.19 -10.90 -3.75
C VAL A 79 7.82 -12.09 -2.85
N PHE A 80 8.20 -13.31 -3.21
CA PHE A 80 7.94 -14.53 -2.44
C PHE A 80 9.03 -14.90 -1.42
N ARG A 81 10.19 -14.23 -1.42
CA ARG A 81 11.30 -14.58 -0.51
C ARG A 81 11.08 -14.08 0.90
N LYS A 82 10.34 -12.96 1.07
CA LYS A 82 10.12 -12.37 2.37
C LYS A 82 8.99 -13.10 3.11
N LYS A 83 9.34 -13.64 4.28
CA LYS A 83 8.43 -14.38 5.17
C LYS A 83 7.73 -13.50 6.21
N ARG A 84 8.24 -12.30 6.48
CA ARG A 84 7.68 -11.37 7.47
C ARG A 84 7.80 -9.93 6.99
N PHE A 85 6.68 -9.20 7.05
CA PHE A 85 6.61 -7.78 6.74
C PHE A 85 6.68 -6.94 8.02
N VAL A 86 7.24 -5.74 7.91
CA VAL A 86 7.44 -4.85 9.05
C VAL A 86 6.82 -3.49 8.78
N ALA A 87 6.37 -2.81 9.83
CA ALA A 87 5.94 -1.43 9.74
C ALA A 87 7.09 -0.50 9.31
N PRO A 88 6.80 0.62 8.61
CA PRO A 88 7.80 1.64 8.35
C PRO A 88 8.26 2.26 9.68
N LYS A 89 9.52 2.70 9.74
CA LYS A 89 9.97 3.57 10.83
C LYS A 89 9.19 4.88 10.75
N ARG A 90 8.79 5.45 11.89
CA ARG A 90 8.11 6.75 11.94
C ARG A 90 8.93 7.78 11.16
N SER A 91 8.26 8.53 10.28
CA SER A 91 8.85 9.50 9.37
C SER A 91 8.02 10.78 9.41
N GLY A 92 8.60 11.93 9.05
CA GLY A 92 7.98 13.26 9.13
C GLY A 92 6.80 13.51 8.17
N GLU A 93 6.09 12.47 7.74
CA GLU A 93 4.96 12.54 6.82
C GLU A 93 3.70 11.87 7.42
N GLU A 94 3.46 12.12 8.71
CA GLU A 94 2.33 11.52 9.45
C GLU A 94 0.98 11.84 8.81
N GLY A 95 0.79 13.04 8.25
CA GLY A 95 -0.44 13.42 7.55
C GLY A 95 -0.72 12.58 6.28
N ALA A 96 0.32 12.24 5.51
CA ALA A 96 0.18 11.42 4.31
C ALA A 96 -0.19 9.98 4.70
N TRP A 97 0.48 9.43 5.71
CA TRP A 97 0.12 8.12 6.28
C TRP A 97 -1.30 8.11 6.83
N ALA A 98 -1.71 9.14 7.57
CA ALA A 98 -3.06 9.24 8.09
C ALA A 98 -4.11 9.23 6.97
N ALA A 99 -3.92 10.01 5.90
CA ALA A 99 -4.86 10.09 4.79
C ALA A 99 -5.03 8.76 4.04
N VAL A 100 -3.93 8.04 3.74
CA VAL A 100 -4.04 6.72 3.10
C VAL A 100 -4.68 5.68 4.03
N LEU A 101 -4.45 5.77 5.35
CA LEU A 101 -5.11 4.89 6.32
C LEU A 101 -6.60 5.19 6.44
N VAL A 102 -7.03 6.46 6.32
CA VAL A 102 -8.45 6.82 6.25
C VAL A 102 -9.10 6.21 5.01
N ARG A 103 -8.43 6.22 3.84
CA ARG A 103 -8.94 5.52 2.64
C ARG A 103 -9.14 4.03 2.90
N ILE A 104 -8.21 3.40 3.62
CA ILE A 104 -8.30 1.99 3.98
C ILE A 104 -9.46 1.76 4.97
N ASP A 105 -9.64 2.63 5.97
CA ASP A 105 -10.76 2.56 6.92
C ASP A 105 -12.11 2.71 6.22
N ILE A 106 -12.22 3.60 5.22
CA ILE A 106 -13.40 3.71 4.36
C ILE A 106 -13.67 2.40 3.64
N GLY A 107 -12.64 1.79 3.04
CA GLY A 107 -12.77 0.50 2.36
C GLY A 107 -13.20 -0.62 3.30
N ALA A 108 -12.77 -0.60 4.56
CA ALA A 108 -13.13 -1.57 5.59
C ALA A 108 -14.49 -1.29 6.26
N GLY A 109 -15.20 -0.21 5.89
CA GLY A 109 -16.46 0.19 6.53
C GLY A 109 -16.30 0.72 7.95
N LEU A 110 -15.10 1.18 8.32
CA LEU A 110 -14.76 1.66 9.66
C LEU A 110 -14.73 3.18 9.78
N ALA A 111 -14.69 3.90 8.65
CA ALA A 111 -14.67 5.35 8.65
C ALA A 111 -16.07 5.93 8.89
N GLY A 112 -16.16 6.91 9.80
CA GLY A 112 -17.32 7.80 9.91
C GLY A 112 -17.33 8.88 8.83
N GLY A 113 -18.37 9.73 8.83
CA GLY A 113 -18.56 10.80 7.83
C GLY A 113 -17.35 11.72 7.65
N GLU A 114 -16.67 12.07 8.73
CA GLU A 114 -15.46 12.92 8.74
C GLU A 114 -14.33 12.37 7.84
N GLY A 115 -14.17 11.04 7.76
CA GLY A 115 -13.16 10.42 6.91
C GLY A 115 -13.45 10.62 5.41
N PHE A 116 -14.73 10.58 5.04
CA PHE A 116 -15.17 10.86 3.67
C PHE A 116 -15.01 12.34 3.34
N GLU A 117 -15.37 13.23 4.26
CA GLU A 117 -15.23 14.69 4.10
C GLU A 117 -13.77 15.10 3.93
N LEU A 118 -12.87 14.54 4.75
CA LEU A 118 -11.43 14.78 4.65
C LEU A 118 -10.93 14.50 3.21
N LEU A 119 -11.24 13.32 2.67
CA LEU A 119 -10.80 12.92 1.34
C LEU A 119 -11.59 13.57 0.19
N ALA A 120 -12.68 14.28 0.49
CA ALA A 120 -13.43 15.06 -0.49
C ALA A 120 -12.79 16.43 -0.79
N THR A 121 -11.87 16.90 0.06
CA THR A 121 -11.11 18.14 -0.17
C THR A 121 -9.95 17.93 -1.14
N GLU A 122 -9.50 19.00 -1.79
CA GLU A 122 -8.30 18.95 -2.66
C GLU A 122 -7.04 18.60 -1.86
N GLU A 123 -6.88 19.20 -0.68
CA GLU A 123 -5.75 18.94 0.22
C GLU A 123 -5.75 17.48 0.71
N GLY A 124 -6.92 16.96 1.11
CA GLY A 124 -7.06 15.57 1.54
C GLY A 124 -6.75 14.57 0.43
N ARG A 125 -7.18 14.82 -0.81
CA ARG A 125 -6.78 14.02 -1.98
C ARG A 125 -5.28 14.07 -2.20
N ALA A 126 -4.65 15.25 -2.09
CA ALA A 126 -3.20 15.39 -2.24
C ALA A 126 -2.42 14.68 -1.13
N LEU A 127 -2.93 14.65 0.11
CA LEU A 127 -2.38 13.86 1.20
C LEU A 127 -2.54 12.35 0.95
N GLU A 128 -3.70 11.93 0.46
CA GLU A 128 -3.98 10.54 0.11
C GLU A 128 -3.02 10.02 -0.97
N GLU A 129 -2.83 10.77 -2.05
CA GLU A 129 -1.90 10.42 -3.14
C GLU A 129 -0.44 10.32 -2.63
N ARG A 130 -0.02 11.26 -1.78
CA ARG A 130 1.29 11.17 -1.11
C ARG A 130 1.40 9.94 -0.22
N GLY A 131 0.34 9.63 0.53
CA GLY A 131 0.27 8.45 1.39
C GLY A 131 0.35 7.15 0.59
N LEU A 132 -0.34 7.08 -0.55
CA LEU A 132 -0.24 5.95 -1.47
C LEU A 132 1.15 5.79 -2.05
N ALA A 133 1.82 6.90 -2.43
CA ALA A 133 3.20 6.86 -2.88
C ALA A 133 4.13 6.29 -1.79
N LYS A 134 3.99 6.74 -0.54
CA LYS A 134 4.76 6.20 0.60
C LYS A 134 4.47 4.75 0.90
N LEU A 135 3.21 4.34 0.83
CA LEU A 135 2.82 2.95 0.98
C LEU A 135 3.47 2.11 -0.13
N GLY A 136 3.44 2.58 -1.38
CA GLY A 136 4.10 1.94 -2.51
C GLY A 136 5.63 1.82 -2.34
N GLU A 137 6.30 2.88 -1.89
CA GLU A 137 7.73 2.87 -1.56
C GLU A 137 8.06 1.87 -0.45
N HIS A 138 7.23 1.83 0.60
CA HIS A 138 7.41 0.90 1.69
C HIS A 138 7.28 -0.54 1.20
N ILE A 139 6.22 -0.86 0.46
CA ILE A 139 6.00 -2.17 -0.14
C ILE A 139 7.17 -2.54 -1.07
N ALA A 140 7.61 -1.62 -1.93
CA ALA A 140 8.75 -1.82 -2.83
C ALA A 140 10.04 -2.19 -2.06
N LYS A 141 10.34 -1.48 -0.96
CA LYS A 141 11.46 -1.80 -0.06
C LYS A 141 11.28 -3.16 0.63
N GLN A 142 10.04 -3.56 0.93
CA GLN A 142 9.79 -4.86 1.54
C GLN A 142 10.06 -6.02 0.57
N ILE A 143 9.73 -5.87 -0.71
CA ILE A 143 9.86 -6.94 -1.70
C ILE A 143 11.21 -6.95 -2.42
N GLY A 144 12.09 -5.98 -2.16
CA GLY A 144 13.54 -6.10 -2.32
C GLY A 144 14.16 -5.36 -3.47
#